data_AF-A0AAV2J653-F1
#
_entry.id   AF-A0AAV2J653-F1
#
_cell.length_a   1.000
_cell.length_b   1.000
_cell.length_c   1.000
_cell.angle_alpha   90.00
_cell.angle_beta   90.00
_cell.angle_gamma   90.00
#
_symmetry.space_group_name_H-M   'P 1'
#
loop_
_entity.id
_entity.type
_entity.pdbx_description
1 polymer ?
#
loop_
_entity_poly.entity_id
_entity_poly.type
_entity_poly.pdbx_seq_one_letter_code
_entity_poly.pdbx_strand_id
1 'polypeptide(L)'
;MAPFCAKLSSCIFKWDQEDVQGLKEAKRGEWKSSHSGHEPTEEQLLATITSGEQRRHCRWRSRGVEDIRRMISGLLESVWELTDTTGLRLVNHDTMHHVWEVQQKHLECLQDPPGLKLYTKVGTLHKGGKELDVLRCARGSSSLESFHRHQCAFIPGWQCNASHMQMYMLEGLSRWNMARAKEAVAVEGASALRSFDVRLMSHLNSLSQRVLGCALVPEFTPPGKPTDECTAVEYLLGQTNRGDLLAPAPAPENPSQVLEEEEEEAYAPIHMPELLAGDARDQLLEGDTEPTEPVTPKTSQCDSRGVVGWESGLNRTTTALSAKEEADIVRLYTALHDMYKQ
;
A
#
# COMPACT_ATOMS: atom_id res chain seq x y z
N MET A 1 11.83 7.94 27.05
CA MET A 1 10.96 7.34 26.00
C MET A 1 11.27 5.86 25.75
N ALA A 2 12.41 5.47 25.15
CA ALA A 2 12.63 4.09 24.67
C ALA A 2 12.27 2.93 25.64
N PRO A 3 12.58 2.98 26.96
CA PRO A 3 12.17 1.92 27.89
C PRO A 3 10.65 1.78 28.06
N PHE A 4 9.90 2.88 28.01
CA PHE A 4 8.43 2.87 28.06
C PHE A 4 7.86 2.23 26.80
N CYS A 5 8.36 2.60 25.61
CA CYS A 5 7.92 2.01 24.34
C CYS A 5 8.19 0.49 24.28
N ALA A 6 9.31 0.03 24.87
CA ALA A 6 9.61 -1.39 25.00
C ALA A 6 8.63 -2.14 25.92
N LYS A 7 8.27 -1.55 27.09
CA LYS A 7 7.22 -2.10 27.96
C LYS A 7 5.85 -2.09 27.28
N LEU A 8 5.45 -1.00 26.64
CA LEU A 8 4.17 -0.90 25.92
C LEU A 8 4.05 -1.96 24.83
N SER A 9 5.14 -2.21 24.10
CA SER A 9 5.22 -3.29 23.11
C SER A 9 5.04 -4.69 23.72
N SER A 10 5.55 -4.96 24.94
CA SER A 10 5.30 -6.23 25.62
C SER A 10 3.93 -6.32 26.29
N CYS A 11 3.24 -5.21 26.53
CA CYS A 11 1.82 -5.19 26.89
C CYS A 11 0.93 -5.59 25.70
N ILE A 12 1.24 -5.14 24.49
CA ILE A 12 0.48 -5.45 23.26
C ILE A 12 0.77 -6.86 22.75
N PHE A 13 2.04 -7.29 22.76
CA PHE A 13 2.48 -8.53 22.13
C PHE A 13 3.06 -9.55 23.12
N LYS A 14 3.00 -10.84 22.74
CA LYS A 14 3.67 -11.95 23.42
C LYS A 14 4.40 -12.85 22.41
N TRP A 15 5.61 -13.29 22.75
CA TRP A 15 6.31 -14.33 21.99
C TRP A 15 5.54 -15.65 22.04
N ASP A 16 5.60 -16.42 20.96
CA ASP A 16 5.14 -17.81 20.99
C ASP A 16 6.04 -18.65 21.93
N GLN A 17 5.42 -19.56 22.67
CA GLN A 17 6.11 -20.31 23.71
C GLN A 17 6.85 -21.53 23.17
N GLU A 18 6.41 -22.11 22.05
CA GLU A 18 7.09 -23.23 21.38
C GLU A 18 8.43 -22.75 20.81
N ASP A 19 8.40 -21.62 20.10
CA ASP A 19 9.61 -21.05 19.49
C ASP A 19 10.60 -20.56 20.55
N VAL A 20 10.11 -19.91 21.62
CA VAL A 20 10.94 -19.48 22.75
C VAL A 20 11.56 -20.69 23.46
N GLN A 21 10.83 -21.79 23.63
CA GLN A 21 11.38 -23.01 24.20
C GLN A 21 12.44 -23.65 23.29
N GLY A 22 12.20 -23.71 21.97
CA GLY A 22 13.18 -24.18 20.99
C GLY A 22 14.47 -23.33 21.01
N LEU A 23 14.34 -22.00 21.06
CA LEU A 23 15.46 -21.08 21.19
C LEU A 23 16.21 -21.27 22.53
N LYS A 24 15.51 -21.45 23.65
CA LYS A 24 16.12 -21.78 24.95
C LYS A 24 16.91 -23.08 24.90
N GLU A 25 16.39 -24.12 24.26
CA GLU A 25 17.08 -25.41 24.12
C GLU A 25 18.34 -25.30 23.25
N ALA A 26 18.27 -24.62 22.12
CA ALA A 26 19.42 -24.33 21.28
C ALA A 26 20.52 -23.54 22.04
N LYS A 27 20.12 -22.58 22.88
CA LYS A 27 21.04 -21.82 23.73
C LYS A 27 21.60 -22.63 24.90
N ARG A 28 20.84 -23.57 25.47
CA ARG A 28 21.34 -24.55 26.46
C ARG A 28 22.41 -25.46 25.84
N GLY A 29 22.21 -25.91 24.59
CA GLY A 29 23.20 -26.70 23.85
C GLY A 29 24.46 -25.90 23.47
N GLU A 30 24.31 -24.65 23.03
CA GLU A 30 25.42 -23.70 22.81
C GLU A 30 26.22 -23.52 24.11
N TRP A 31 25.54 -23.26 25.24
CA TRP A 31 26.18 -23.06 26.54
C TRP A 31 26.94 -24.29 27.02
N LYS A 32 26.33 -25.49 26.97
CA LYS A 32 26.97 -26.75 27.36
C LYS A 32 28.22 -27.06 26.53
N SER A 33 28.21 -26.68 25.24
CA SER A 33 29.37 -26.82 24.36
C SER A 33 30.53 -25.90 24.77
N SER A 34 30.23 -24.66 25.16
CA SER A 34 31.24 -23.67 25.57
C SER A 34 31.74 -23.81 27.01
N HIS A 35 30.94 -24.41 27.91
CA HIS A 35 31.23 -24.51 29.36
C HIS A 35 31.44 -25.95 29.83
N SER A 36 32.11 -26.79 29.04
CA SER A 36 32.51 -28.16 29.41
C SER A 36 31.37 -29.04 29.95
N GLY A 37 30.17 -28.89 29.38
CA GLY A 37 28.97 -29.64 29.76
C GLY A 37 28.13 -29.05 30.91
N HIS A 38 28.55 -27.95 31.54
CA HIS A 38 27.81 -27.33 32.64
C HIS A 38 26.44 -26.78 32.20
N GLU A 39 25.41 -26.96 33.03
CA GLU A 39 24.03 -26.51 32.77
C GLU A 39 23.85 -25.05 33.26
N PRO A 40 23.40 -24.11 32.40
CA PRO A 40 23.13 -22.74 32.84
C PRO A 40 21.87 -22.67 33.71
N THR A 41 21.85 -21.74 34.66
CA THR A 41 20.58 -21.34 35.29
C THR A 41 19.65 -20.67 34.26
N GLU A 42 18.35 -20.68 34.50
CA GLU A 42 17.39 -20.07 33.57
C GLU A 42 17.64 -18.55 33.41
N GLU A 43 18.12 -17.88 34.47
CA GLU A 43 18.52 -16.46 34.43
C GLU A 43 19.75 -16.23 33.54
N GLN A 44 20.79 -17.04 33.69
CA GLN A 44 21.98 -17.01 32.82
C GLN A 44 21.60 -17.28 31.36
N LEU A 45 20.75 -18.28 31.13
CA LEU A 45 20.27 -18.64 29.80
C LEU A 45 19.50 -17.49 29.15
N LEU A 46 18.55 -16.88 29.87
CA LEU A 46 17.78 -15.73 29.39
C LEU A 46 18.69 -14.53 29.09
N ALA A 47 19.72 -14.28 29.90
CA ALA A 47 20.70 -13.23 29.64
C ALA A 47 21.52 -13.47 28.35
N THR A 48 21.69 -14.72 27.90
CA THR A 48 22.33 -15.02 26.60
C THR A 48 21.42 -14.85 25.39
N ILE A 49 20.11 -14.75 25.57
CA ILE A 49 19.13 -14.65 24.48
C ILE A 49 18.96 -13.18 24.10
N THR A 50 19.55 -12.79 22.96
CA THR A 50 19.43 -11.43 22.46
C THR A 50 18.04 -11.15 21.88
N SER A 51 17.58 -9.89 21.96
CA SER A 51 16.36 -9.44 21.27
C SER A 51 16.43 -9.61 19.75
N GLY A 52 17.64 -9.73 19.17
CA GLY A 52 17.87 -10.05 17.77
C GLY A 52 17.61 -11.53 17.45
N GLU A 53 18.06 -12.45 18.30
CA GLU A 53 17.75 -13.88 18.19
C GLU A 53 16.23 -14.12 18.35
N GLN A 54 15.57 -13.50 19.34
CA GLN A 54 14.11 -13.62 19.52
C GLN A 54 13.34 -13.17 18.27
N ARG A 55 13.66 -12.01 17.69
CA ARG A 55 13.01 -11.51 16.46
C ARG A 55 13.27 -12.36 15.22
N ARG A 56 14.37 -13.13 15.19
CA ARG A 56 14.78 -13.96 14.06
C ARG A 56 14.19 -15.37 14.13
N HIS A 57 14.03 -15.92 15.33
CA HIS A 57 13.69 -17.33 15.55
C HIS A 57 12.31 -17.54 16.18
N CYS A 58 11.71 -16.51 16.79
CA CYS A 58 10.40 -16.60 17.43
C CYS A 58 9.32 -15.78 16.70
N ARG A 59 8.15 -16.40 16.52
CA ARG A 59 6.88 -15.73 16.25
C ARG A 59 6.49 -14.93 17.49
N TRP A 60 5.84 -13.78 17.29
CA TRP A 60 5.12 -13.06 18.35
C TRP A 60 3.69 -12.79 17.87
N ARG A 61 2.73 -12.72 18.79
CA ARG A 61 1.32 -12.46 18.49
C ARG A 61 0.73 -11.38 19.40
N SER A 62 -0.37 -10.77 18.98
CA SER A 62 -1.19 -9.93 19.86
C SER A 62 -1.59 -10.72 21.11
N ARG A 63 -1.80 -10.02 22.22
CA ARG A 63 -2.61 -10.53 23.32
C ARG A 63 -4.07 -10.20 23.03
N GLY A 64 -5.02 -10.93 23.64
CA GLY A 64 -6.44 -10.60 23.48
C GLY A 64 -6.76 -9.20 24.01
N VAL A 65 -7.84 -8.59 23.56
CA VAL A 65 -8.23 -7.20 23.88
C VAL A 65 -8.16 -6.92 25.39
N GLU A 66 -8.73 -7.80 26.21
CA GLU A 66 -8.72 -7.70 27.68
C GLU A 66 -7.31 -7.84 28.31
N ASP A 67 -6.46 -8.70 27.74
CA ASP A 67 -5.06 -8.81 28.15
C ASP A 67 -4.32 -7.51 27.86
N ILE A 68 -4.48 -6.92 26.67
CA ILE A 68 -3.83 -5.66 26.31
C ILE A 68 -4.35 -4.54 27.21
N ARG A 69 -5.67 -4.41 27.41
CA ARG A 69 -6.27 -3.39 28.29
C ARG A 69 -5.65 -3.46 29.69
N ARG A 70 -5.68 -4.64 30.32
CA ARG A 70 -5.10 -4.89 31.65
C ARG A 70 -3.60 -4.60 31.71
N MET A 71 -2.84 -5.08 30.73
CA MET A 71 -1.38 -4.89 30.69
C MET A 71 -0.98 -3.43 30.46
N ILE A 72 -1.75 -2.68 29.67
CA ILE A 72 -1.51 -1.24 29.48
C ILE A 72 -1.91 -0.46 30.73
N SER A 73 -3.08 -0.68 31.34
CA SER A 73 -3.46 0.00 32.59
C SER A 73 -2.41 -0.19 33.69
N GLY A 74 -1.93 -1.41 33.94
CA GLY A 74 -0.88 -1.67 34.93
C GLY A 74 0.49 -1.06 34.56
N LEU A 75 0.82 -0.92 33.28
CA LEU A 75 1.99 -0.17 32.83
C LEU A 75 1.83 1.33 33.11
N LEU A 76 0.64 1.87 32.84
CA LEU A 76 0.30 3.27 33.04
C LEU A 76 0.34 3.63 34.53
N GLU A 77 -0.33 2.86 35.39
CA GLU A 77 -0.23 2.95 36.87
C GLU A 77 1.24 3.00 37.33
N SER A 78 2.12 2.16 36.75
CA SER A 78 3.55 2.13 37.09
C SER A 78 4.38 3.35 36.66
N VAL A 79 3.79 4.30 35.91
CA VAL A 79 4.47 5.52 35.46
C VAL A 79 3.80 6.84 35.88
N TRP A 80 2.63 6.81 36.52
CA TRP A 80 1.88 8.01 36.98
C TRP A 80 2.68 8.88 37.96
N GLU A 81 3.30 8.24 38.95
CA GLU A 81 4.04 8.90 40.03
C GLU A 81 5.55 9.04 39.76
N LEU A 82 6.02 8.65 38.56
CA LEU A 82 7.44 8.79 38.22
C LEU A 82 7.80 10.25 37.95
N THR A 83 8.84 10.71 38.61
CA THR A 83 9.44 12.03 38.44
C THR A 83 10.81 11.95 37.77
N ASP A 84 11.27 13.08 37.23
CA ASP A 84 12.65 13.27 36.80
C ASP A 84 13.57 13.67 37.98
N THR A 85 14.85 13.92 37.69
CA THR A 85 15.84 14.35 38.68
C THR A 85 15.60 15.73 39.29
N THR A 86 14.60 16.48 38.83
CA THR A 86 14.17 17.77 39.38
C THR A 86 12.87 17.67 40.20
N GLY A 87 12.22 16.50 40.22
CA GLY A 87 10.93 16.28 40.88
C GLY A 87 9.71 16.54 39.99
N LEU A 88 9.90 16.87 38.71
CA LEU A 88 8.79 17.05 37.78
C LEU A 88 8.25 15.70 37.31
N ARG A 89 6.93 15.52 37.27
CA ARG A 89 6.29 14.29 36.78
C ARG A 89 6.63 14.04 35.32
N LEU A 90 7.05 12.82 34.99
CA LEU A 90 7.35 12.38 33.61
C LEU A 90 6.10 12.28 32.72
N VAL A 91 4.91 12.21 33.33
CA VAL A 91 3.61 12.07 32.68
C VAL A 91 2.61 13.00 33.35
N ASN A 92 1.87 13.79 32.55
CA ASN A 92 0.70 14.51 33.05
C ASN A 92 -0.45 13.48 33.20
N HIS A 93 -0.93 13.32 34.44
CA HIS A 93 -1.94 12.33 34.81
C HIS A 93 -3.21 12.45 33.96
N ASP A 94 -3.83 13.63 33.96
CA ASP A 94 -5.16 13.84 33.36
C ASP A 94 -5.12 13.75 31.84
N THR A 95 -4.05 14.26 31.23
CA THR A 95 -3.78 14.12 29.79
C THR A 95 -3.62 12.65 29.40
N MET A 96 -2.86 11.86 30.17
CA MET A 96 -2.63 10.45 29.84
C MET A 96 -3.83 9.57 30.16
N HIS A 97 -4.63 9.91 31.18
CA HIS A 97 -5.92 9.27 31.46
C HIS A 97 -6.86 9.47 30.27
N HIS A 98 -7.06 10.72 29.83
CA HIS A 98 -7.92 11.04 28.69
C HIS A 98 -7.44 10.36 27.39
N VAL A 99 -6.13 10.37 27.13
CA VAL A 99 -5.56 9.62 25.99
C VAL A 99 -5.86 8.13 26.11
N TRP A 100 -5.74 7.52 27.30
CA TRP A 100 -6.03 6.09 27.48
C TRP A 100 -7.51 5.76 27.31
N GLU A 101 -8.42 6.58 27.82
CA GLU A 101 -9.87 6.45 27.58
C GLU A 101 -10.21 6.47 26.09
N VAL A 102 -9.67 7.47 25.35
CA VAL A 102 -9.94 7.62 23.91
C VAL A 102 -9.30 6.50 23.07
N GLN A 103 -8.09 6.03 23.44
CA GLN A 103 -7.34 5.03 22.68
C GLN A 103 -7.80 3.58 22.91
N GLN A 104 -8.55 3.30 23.99
CA GLN A 104 -9.06 1.94 24.26
C GLN A 104 -9.96 1.37 23.15
N LYS A 105 -10.59 2.22 22.32
CA LYS A 105 -11.36 1.80 21.14
C LYS A 105 -10.51 1.14 20.03
N HIS A 106 -9.18 1.22 20.12
CA HIS A 106 -8.26 0.67 19.13
C HIS A 106 -7.59 -0.65 19.55
N LEU A 107 -7.92 -1.21 20.71
CA LEU A 107 -7.35 -2.48 21.18
C LEU A 107 -7.79 -3.69 20.34
N GLU A 108 -8.93 -3.58 19.66
CA GLU A 108 -9.40 -4.53 18.63
C GLU A 108 -8.59 -4.37 17.33
N CYS A 109 -8.29 -3.12 16.92
CA CYS A 109 -7.45 -2.83 15.75
C CYS A 109 -5.99 -3.32 15.88
N LEU A 110 -5.55 -3.65 17.11
CA LEU A 110 -4.23 -4.23 17.40
C LEU A 110 -4.19 -5.76 17.36
N GLN A 111 -5.32 -6.43 17.09
CA GLN A 111 -5.37 -7.89 17.02
C GLN A 111 -4.76 -8.44 15.74
N ASP A 112 -4.14 -9.62 15.84
CA ASP A 112 -3.74 -10.40 14.67
C ASP A 112 -4.99 -10.89 13.92
N PRO A 113 -5.16 -10.53 12.64
CA PRO A 113 -6.32 -10.97 11.86
C PRO A 113 -6.30 -12.48 11.63
N PRO A 114 -7.45 -13.18 11.74
CA PRO A 114 -7.52 -14.63 11.65
C PRO A 114 -7.13 -15.13 10.25
N GLY A 115 -6.51 -16.31 10.19
CA GLY A 115 -6.12 -16.97 8.94
C GLY A 115 -4.90 -16.39 8.21
N LEU A 116 -4.46 -15.17 8.52
CA LEU A 116 -3.33 -14.54 7.83
C LEU A 116 -1.96 -15.07 8.33
N LYS A 117 -1.12 -15.53 7.39
CA LYS A 117 0.20 -16.09 7.68
C LYS A 117 1.24 -14.99 7.87
N LEU A 118 1.28 -14.41 9.08
CA LEU A 118 2.14 -13.27 9.43
C LEU A 118 3.65 -13.59 9.53
N TYR A 119 4.07 -14.84 9.29
CA TYR A 119 5.47 -15.29 9.31
C TYR A 119 5.80 -16.23 8.16
N THR A 120 6.93 -15.99 7.51
CA THR A 120 7.50 -16.86 6.48
C THR A 120 8.85 -17.39 6.92
N LYS A 121 9.02 -18.71 6.92
CA LYS A 121 10.32 -19.39 7.07
C LYS A 121 11.16 -19.08 5.82
N VAL A 122 12.27 -18.38 5.99
CA VAL A 122 13.20 -17.98 4.89
C VAL A 122 14.52 -18.76 4.92
N GLY A 123 14.69 -19.63 5.90
CA GLY A 123 15.87 -20.49 6.06
C GLY A 123 15.84 -21.21 7.40
N THR A 124 16.93 -21.90 7.74
CA THR A 124 17.13 -22.57 9.02
C THR A 124 18.55 -22.34 9.52
N LEU A 125 18.74 -22.38 10.83
CA LEU A 125 20.02 -22.17 11.49
C LEU A 125 20.25 -23.29 12.49
N HIS A 126 21.33 -24.06 12.30
CA HIS A 126 21.77 -25.04 13.28
C HIS A 126 22.52 -24.32 14.42
N LYS A 127 22.06 -24.51 15.66
CA LYS A 127 22.61 -23.85 16.84
C LYS A 127 22.50 -24.76 18.07
N GLY A 128 23.63 -25.04 18.72
CA GLY A 128 23.68 -25.88 19.92
C GLY A 128 23.12 -27.30 19.75
N GLY A 129 23.25 -27.90 18.57
CA GLY A 129 22.67 -29.22 18.27
C GLY A 129 21.15 -29.23 18.03
N LYS A 130 20.52 -28.06 17.91
CA LYS A 130 19.11 -27.88 17.51
C LYS A 130 19.03 -27.12 16.19
N GLU A 131 18.00 -27.39 15.41
CA GLU A 131 17.63 -26.58 14.24
C GLU A 131 16.63 -25.51 14.68
N LEU A 132 16.87 -24.25 14.28
CA LEU A 132 15.96 -23.12 14.49
C LEU A 132 15.52 -22.56 13.15
N ASP A 133 14.22 -22.25 13.02
CA ASP A 133 13.71 -21.52 11.87
C ASP A 133 14.29 -20.11 11.81
N VAL A 134 14.62 -19.65 10.60
CA VAL A 134 14.90 -18.23 10.34
C VAL A 134 13.63 -17.64 9.75
N LEU A 135 12.96 -16.78 10.53
CA LEU A 135 11.65 -16.23 10.21
C LEU A 135 11.76 -14.79 9.69
N ARG A 136 11.04 -14.51 8.61
CA ARG A 136 10.70 -13.14 8.17
C ARG A 136 9.28 -12.82 8.63
N CYS A 137 9.16 -11.80 9.47
CA CYS A 137 7.88 -11.29 9.96
C CYS A 137 7.24 -10.38 8.90
N ALA A 138 6.01 -10.69 8.49
CA ALA A 138 5.23 -9.88 7.57
C ALA A 138 4.64 -8.61 8.24
N ARG A 139 4.46 -8.60 9.56
CA ARG A 139 4.24 -7.34 10.29
C ARG A 139 5.48 -6.47 10.18
N GLY A 140 5.31 -5.23 9.69
CA GLY A 140 6.32 -4.24 9.32
C GLY A 140 7.72 -4.36 9.93
N SER A 141 8.56 -5.23 9.35
CA SER A 141 9.91 -5.52 9.84
C SER A 141 11.00 -4.58 9.28
N SER A 142 10.60 -3.63 8.44
CA SER A 142 11.37 -2.47 7.96
C SER A 142 10.52 -1.19 8.06
N SER A 143 9.63 -1.16 9.05
CA SER A 143 8.36 -0.38 9.03
C SER A 143 7.55 -0.50 7.72
N LEU A 144 6.84 -0.93 6.68
CA LEU A 144 6.50 -0.04 5.57
C LEU A 144 7.78 0.57 4.97
N GLU A 145 8.48 -0.17 4.10
CA GLU A 145 9.84 0.08 3.55
C GLU A 145 10.08 1.53 3.08
N SER A 146 10.47 2.41 4.01
CA SER A 146 10.42 3.87 3.76
C SER A 146 9.07 4.39 3.22
N PHE A 147 7.96 3.64 3.22
CA PHE A 147 6.68 4.13 2.68
C PHE A 147 6.15 5.33 3.47
N HIS A 148 6.44 5.43 4.77
CA HIS A 148 6.19 6.65 5.56
C HIS A 148 7.01 7.87 5.08
N ARG A 149 8.17 7.64 4.45
CA ARG A 149 9.02 8.64 3.78
C ARG A 149 8.61 8.89 2.32
N HIS A 150 7.92 7.94 1.68
CA HIS A 150 7.34 8.09 0.34
C HIS A 150 5.93 8.70 0.34
N GLN A 151 5.16 8.64 1.44
CA GLN A 151 3.88 9.34 1.59
C GLN A 151 4.01 10.84 1.27
N CYS A 152 5.09 11.48 1.74
CA CYS A 152 5.40 12.89 1.43
C CYS A 152 5.69 13.17 -0.06
N ALA A 153 5.87 12.14 -0.89
CA ALA A 153 6.06 12.25 -2.34
C ALA A 153 4.80 11.87 -3.14
N PHE A 154 3.73 11.40 -2.49
CA PHE A 154 2.42 11.19 -3.13
C PHE A 154 1.61 12.49 -3.20
N ILE A 155 1.80 13.36 -2.20
CA ILE A 155 1.08 14.63 -2.05
C ILE A 155 1.86 15.71 -2.82
N PRO A 156 1.31 16.36 -3.86
CA PRO A 156 2.07 17.30 -4.70
C PRO A 156 2.33 18.68 -4.07
N GLY A 157 2.11 18.86 -2.76
CA GLY A 157 2.35 20.11 -2.05
C GLY A 157 1.89 20.08 -0.59
N TRP A 158 2.17 21.16 0.14
CA TRP A 158 1.83 21.27 1.57
C TRP A 158 0.40 21.74 1.86
N GLN A 159 -0.37 22.11 0.82
CA GLN A 159 -1.75 22.55 0.91
C GLN A 159 -2.63 21.58 0.14
N CYS A 160 -3.34 20.70 0.85
CA CYS A 160 -4.19 19.68 0.27
C CYS A 160 -5.43 19.51 1.16
N ASN A 161 -6.64 19.56 0.58
CA ASN A 161 -7.86 19.29 1.35
C ASN A 161 -8.04 17.77 1.55
N ALA A 162 -8.93 17.35 2.46
CA ALA A 162 -9.03 15.94 2.84
C ALA A 162 -9.39 15.02 1.67
N SER A 163 -10.27 15.44 0.75
CA SER A 163 -10.68 14.64 -0.41
C SER A 163 -9.53 14.43 -1.41
N HIS A 164 -8.75 15.47 -1.68
CA HIS A 164 -7.54 15.34 -2.52
C HIS A 164 -6.45 14.53 -1.80
N MET A 165 -6.27 14.73 -0.50
CA MET A 165 -5.32 13.98 0.33
C MET A 165 -5.65 12.48 0.34
N GLN A 166 -6.94 12.13 0.41
CA GLN A 166 -7.41 10.75 0.27
C GLN A 166 -7.08 10.18 -1.11
N MET A 167 -7.40 10.92 -2.17
CA MET A 167 -7.15 10.50 -3.56
C MET A 167 -5.65 10.26 -3.83
N TYR A 168 -4.77 11.20 -3.45
CA TYR A 168 -3.32 11.05 -3.59
C TYR A 168 -2.74 9.92 -2.73
N MET A 169 -3.27 9.69 -1.51
CA MET A 169 -2.83 8.58 -0.67
C MET A 169 -3.23 7.21 -1.25
N LEU A 170 -4.44 7.09 -1.82
CA LEU A 170 -4.90 5.89 -2.51
C LEU A 170 -4.11 5.62 -3.81
N GLU A 171 -3.91 6.65 -4.63
CA GLU A 171 -3.10 6.55 -5.85
C GLU A 171 -1.65 6.16 -5.52
N GLY A 172 -1.02 6.87 -4.59
CA GLY A 172 0.36 6.61 -4.16
C GLY A 172 0.55 5.21 -3.59
N LEU A 173 -0.40 4.75 -2.76
CA LEU A 173 -0.41 3.38 -2.25
C LEU A 173 -0.60 2.33 -3.36
N SER A 174 -1.46 2.59 -4.35
CA SER A 174 -1.64 1.71 -5.51
C SER A 174 -0.34 1.58 -6.32
N ARG A 175 0.26 2.72 -6.71
CA ARG A 175 1.55 2.78 -7.43
C ARG A 175 2.67 2.11 -6.65
N TRP A 176 2.73 2.33 -5.34
CA TRP A 176 3.69 1.69 -4.43
C TRP A 176 3.53 0.16 -4.41
N ASN A 177 2.31 -0.34 -4.24
CA ASN A 177 2.03 -1.77 -4.20
C ASN A 177 2.37 -2.44 -5.55
N MET A 178 2.08 -1.79 -6.68
CA MET A 178 2.44 -2.28 -8.01
C MET A 178 3.97 -2.36 -8.21
N ALA A 179 4.72 -1.33 -7.78
CA ALA A 179 6.18 -1.34 -7.83
C ALA A 179 6.79 -2.44 -6.94
N ARG A 180 6.30 -2.57 -5.69
CA ARG A 180 6.74 -3.62 -4.76
C ARG A 180 6.39 -5.03 -5.26
N ALA A 181 5.23 -5.23 -5.89
CA ALA A 181 4.88 -6.50 -6.51
C ALA A 181 5.87 -6.86 -7.63
N LYS A 182 6.22 -5.90 -8.48
CA LYS A 182 7.20 -6.09 -9.57
C LYS A 182 8.61 -6.41 -9.05
N GLU A 183 9.04 -5.79 -7.95
CA GLU A 183 10.33 -6.10 -7.32
C GLU A 183 10.33 -7.44 -6.56
N ALA A 184 9.19 -7.84 -5.97
CA ALA A 184 9.04 -9.16 -5.35
C ALA A 184 9.02 -10.30 -6.38
N VAL A 185 8.49 -10.04 -7.59
CA VAL A 185 8.49 -10.95 -8.74
C VAL A 185 9.69 -10.64 -9.66
N ALA A 186 10.89 -10.66 -9.08
CA ALA A 186 12.16 -10.62 -9.81
C ALA A 186 12.42 -11.96 -10.53
N VAL A 187 11.54 -12.29 -11.48
CA VAL A 187 11.46 -13.56 -12.20
C VAL A 187 11.60 -13.31 -13.71
N GLU A 188 12.27 -14.24 -14.38
CA GLU A 188 12.43 -14.25 -15.83
C GLU A 188 11.04 -14.29 -16.52
N GLY A 189 10.71 -13.22 -17.27
CA GLY A 189 9.41 -13.04 -17.93
C GLY A 189 8.49 -11.97 -17.34
N ALA A 190 8.86 -11.30 -16.23
CA ALA A 190 8.14 -10.12 -15.75
C ALA A 190 8.09 -9.00 -16.82
N SER A 191 6.98 -8.26 -16.90
CA SER A 191 6.75 -7.33 -18.01
C SER A 191 7.71 -6.14 -17.97
N ALA A 192 8.11 -5.63 -19.13
CA ALA A 192 8.88 -4.38 -19.19
C ALA A 192 8.02 -3.15 -18.81
N LEU A 193 6.69 -3.24 -18.96
CA LEU A 193 5.76 -2.11 -18.93
C LEU A 193 5.90 -1.23 -17.67
N ARG A 194 5.92 0.09 -17.84
CA ARG A 194 5.99 1.11 -16.76
C ARG A 194 4.75 2.01 -16.68
N SER A 195 3.57 1.44 -16.89
CA SER A 195 2.31 2.14 -16.62
C SER A 195 1.76 1.84 -15.21
N PHE A 196 0.98 2.78 -14.70
CA PHE A 196 0.12 2.62 -13.52
C PHE A 196 -1.37 2.78 -13.86
N ASP A 197 -1.72 3.01 -15.14
CA ASP A 197 -3.11 3.10 -15.57
C ASP A 197 -3.72 1.69 -15.63
N VAL A 198 -4.51 1.38 -14.60
CA VAL A 198 -5.23 0.12 -14.43
C VAL A 198 -6.11 -0.23 -15.63
N ARG A 199 -6.74 0.76 -16.28
CA ARG A 199 -7.61 0.53 -17.43
C ARG A 199 -6.77 0.14 -18.64
N LEU A 200 -5.67 0.86 -18.89
CA LEU A 200 -4.72 0.55 -19.96
C LEU A 200 -4.12 -0.86 -19.76
N MET A 201 -3.68 -1.21 -18.56
CA MET A 201 -3.07 -2.52 -18.27
C MET A 201 -4.08 -3.67 -18.43
N SER A 202 -5.31 -3.50 -17.94
CA SER A 202 -6.38 -4.48 -18.15
C SER A 202 -6.76 -4.62 -19.63
N HIS A 203 -6.82 -3.50 -20.37
CA HIS A 203 -7.15 -3.51 -21.80
C HIS A 203 -6.03 -4.14 -22.64
N LEU A 204 -4.76 -3.83 -22.37
CA LEU A 204 -3.59 -4.45 -23.02
C LEU A 204 -3.56 -5.96 -22.79
N ASN A 205 -3.79 -6.43 -21.55
CA ASN A 205 -3.91 -7.86 -21.26
C ASN A 205 -5.10 -8.49 -21.99
N SER A 206 -6.25 -7.82 -22.06
CA SER A 206 -7.45 -8.33 -22.73
C SER A 206 -7.28 -8.43 -24.25
N LEU A 207 -6.58 -7.48 -24.89
CA LEU A 207 -6.23 -7.55 -26.31
C LEU A 207 -5.15 -8.59 -26.59
N SER A 208 -4.06 -8.60 -25.81
CA SER A 208 -2.97 -9.57 -25.95
C SER A 208 -3.46 -11.01 -25.79
N GLN A 209 -4.35 -11.27 -24.82
CA GLN A 209 -4.93 -12.60 -24.61
C GLN A 209 -5.85 -13.04 -25.77
N ARG A 210 -6.47 -12.09 -26.49
CA ARG A 210 -7.29 -12.35 -27.68
C ARG A 210 -6.49 -12.56 -28.97
N VAL A 211 -5.39 -11.82 -29.14
CA VAL A 211 -4.61 -11.78 -30.39
C VAL A 211 -3.41 -12.74 -30.36
N LEU A 212 -2.74 -12.85 -29.22
CA LEU A 212 -1.49 -13.61 -29.04
C LEU A 212 -1.66 -14.85 -28.13
N GLY A 213 -2.81 -15.00 -27.47
CA GLY A 213 -3.08 -16.11 -26.56
C GLY A 213 -2.38 -16.01 -25.19
N CYS A 214 -1.75 -14.88 -24.87
CA CYS A 214 -1.05 -14.63 -23.61
C CYS A 214 -1.24 -13.19 -23.10
N ALA A 215 -1.08 -12.99 -21.79
CA ALA A 215 -1.07 -11.66 -21.16
C ALA A 215 0.29 -10.96 -21.35
N LEU A 216 0.27 -9.64 -21.60
CA LEU A 216 1.46 -8.80 -21.79
C LEU A 216 2.02 -8.26 -20.45
N VAL A 217 1.18 -8.26 -19.43
CA VAL A 217 1.49 -7.94 -18.03
C VAL A 217 0.92 -9.06 -17.14
N PRO A 218 1.48 -10.27 -17.15
CA PRO A 218 0.96 -11.40 -16.37
C PRO A 218 0.97 -11.16 -14.85
N GLU A 219 1.78 -10.22 -14.36
CA GLU A 219 1.80 -9.79 -12.95
C GLU A 219 0.67 -8.82 -12.56
N PHE A 220 -0.09 -8.28 -13.52
CA PHE A 220 -1.16 -7.34 -13.24
C PHE A 220 -2.40 -8.04 -12.66
N THR A 221 -2.70 -7.73 -11.40
CA THR A 221 -3.98 -8.03 -10.77
C THR A 221 -4.89 -6.80 -10.85
N PRO A 222 -6.13 -6.90 -11.36
CA PRO A 222 -7.07 -5.77 -11.34
C PRO A 222 -7.47 -5.42 -9.89
N PRO A 223 -7.86 -4.16 -9.62
CA PRO A 223 -8.29 -3.75 -8.28
C PRO A 223 -9.55 -4.50 -7.87
N GLY A 224 -9.66 -4.76 -6.57
CA GLY A 224 -10.83 -5.38 -5.98
C GLY A 224 -12.03 -4.46 -5.89
N LYS A 225 -13.20 -5.06 -5.66
CA LYS A 225 -14.37 -4.30 -5.21
C LYS A 225 -14.05 -3.53 -3.93
N PRO A 226 -14.64 -2.32 -3.77
CA PRO A 226 -14.73 -1.66 -2.48
C PRO A 226 -15.25 -2.64 -1.42
N THR A 227 -14.69 -2.53 -0.22
CA THR A 227 -15.03 -3.37 0.95
C THR A 227 -15.83 -2.62 2.00
N ASP A 228 -16.24 -1.38 1.70
CA ASP A 228 -16.80 -0.39 2.63
C ASP A 228 -15.89 -0.07 3.85
N GLU A 229 -14.63 -0.53 3.80
CA GLU A 229 -13.59 -0.22 4.78
C GLU A 229 -13.07 1.21 4.56
N CYS A 230 -13.36 2.13 5.49
CA CYS A 230 -12.74 3.45 5.50
C CYS A 230 -11.21 3.32 5.58
N THR A 231 -10.47 3.98 4.68
CA THR A 231 -9.00 3.92 4.66
C THR A 231 -8.36 5.30 4.75
N ALA A 232 -7.09 5.36 5.16
CA ALA A 232 -6.27 6.57 5.25
C ALA A 232 -6.99 7.79 5.90
N VAL A 233 -7.41 8.77 5.11
CA VAL A 233 -8.06 10.01 5.58
C VAL A 233 -9.51 9.77 5.98
N GLU A 234 -10.26 8.92 5.27
CA GLU A 234 -11.62 8.50 5.67
C GLU A 234 -11.59 7.85 7.05
N TYR A 235 -10.60 6.99 7.30
CA TYR A 235 -10.41 6.34 8.58
C TYR A 235 -10.11 7.34 9.70
N LEU A 236 -9.14 8.25 9.49
CA LEU A 236 -8.74 9.27 10.46
C LEU A 236 -9.88 10.25 10.80
N LEU A 237 -10.68 10.63 9.80
CA LEU A 237 -11.81 11.53 9.98
C LEU A 237 -13.02 10.81 10.59
N GLY A 238 -13.25 9.54 10.24
CA GLY A 238 -14.22 8.68 10.93
C GLY A 238 -13.89 8.52 12.42
N GLN A 239 -12.61 8.31 12.77
CA GLN A 239 -12.16 8.22 14.17
C GLN A 239 -12.42 9.47 15.02
N THR A 240 -12.58 10.63 14.37
CA THR A 240 -12.70 11.96 15.00
C THR A 240 -14.08 12.61 14.79
N ASN A 241 -15.04 11.89 14.20
CA ASN A 241 -16.34 12.41 13.76
C ASN A 241 -16.24 13.62 12.79
N ARG A 242 -15.16 13.68 12.00
CA ARG A 242 -14.87 14.77 11.04
C ARG A 242 -15.02 14.37 9.56
N GLY A 243 -15.88 13.39 9.29
CA GLY A 243 -16.20 12.94 7.93
C GLY A 243 -16.82 14.04 7.04
N ASP A 244 -17.30 15.14 7.64
CA ASP A 244 -17.74 16.36 6.94
C ASP A 244 -16.67 16.91 5.99
N LEU A 245 -15.39 16.79 6.36
CA LEU A 245 -14.28 17.34 5.57
C LEU A 245 -13.99 16.58 4.26
N LEU A 246 -14.59 15.40 4.06
CA LEU A 246 -14.47 14.61 2.83
C LEU A 246 -15.62 14.80 1.85
N ALA A 247 -16.73 15.38 2.30
CA ALA A 247 -17.86 15.70 1.43
C ALA A 247 -17.38 16.56 0.25
N PRO A 248 -17.87 16.34 -0.98
CA PRO A 248 -17.55 17.22 -2.08
C PRO A 248 -18.01 18.63 -1.72
N ALA A 249 -17.06 19.58 -1.67
CA ALA A 249 -17.41 20.99 -1.55
C ALA A 249 -18.38 21.33 -2.70
N PRO A 250 -19.44 22.12 -2.44
CA PRO A 250 -20.30 22.59 -3.52
C PRO A 250 -19.40 23.28 -4.54
N ALA A 251 -19.45 22.83 -5.80
CA ALA A 251 -18.66 23.43 -6.85
C ALA A 251 -18.99 24.92 -6.90
N PRO A 252 -18.00 25.84 -6.92
CA PRO A 252 -18.29 27.24 -7.17
C PRO A 252 -19.04 27.31 -8.50
N GLU A 253 -20.22 27.93 -8.50
CA GLU A 253 -20.98 28.15 -9.73
C GLU A 253 -20.05 28.86 -10.71
N ASN A 254 -19.73 28.20 -11.82
CA ASN A 254 -18.67 28.63 -12.73
C ASN A 254 -19.05 30.01 -13.26
N PRO A 255 -18.35 31.10 -12.85
CA PRO A 255 -18.78 32.44 -13.21
C PRO A 255 -18.70 32.56 -14.73
N SER A 256 -19.85 32.81 -15.37
CA SER A 256 -19.98 32.82 -16.82
C SER A 256 -18.84 33.63 -17.43
N GLN A 257 -18.06 32.99 -18.31
CA GLN A 257 -16.93 33.62 -18.97
C GLN A 257 -17.44 34.74 -19.87
N VAL A 258 -17.49 35.95 -19.32
CA VAL A 258 -17.52 37.18 -20.10
C VAL A 258 -16.16 37.24 -20.78
N LEU A 259 -16.14 36.89 -22.07
CA LEU A 259 -14.99 37.12 -22.92
C LEU A 259 -14.86 38.64 -23.08
N GLU A 260 -13.88 39.22 -22.39
CA GLU A 260 -13.41 40.56 -22.71
C GLU A 260 -12.70 40.46 -24.07
N GLU A 261 -13.16 41.24 -25.05
CA GLU A 261 -12.64 41.22 -26.41
C GLU A 261 -11.28 41.94 -26.45
N GLU A 262 -10.17 41.18 -26.44
CA GLU A 262 -8.83 41.73 -26.65
C GLU A 262 -8.69 42.23 -28.11
N GLU A 263 -8.42 43.52 -28.29
CA GLU A 263 -8.28 44.14 -29.62
C GLU A 263 -7.02 43.62 -30.36
N GLU A 264 -7.17 43.18 -31.62
CA GLU A 264 -6.05 42.75 -32.47
C GLU A 264 -5.12 43.91 -32.83
N GLU A 265 -3.95 44.03 -32.18
CA GLU A 265 -2.85 44.87 -32.67
C GLU A 265 -1.86 44.05 -33.53
N ALA A 266 -1.79 44.37 -34.81
CA ALA A 266 -1.22 43.49 -35.84
C ALA A 266 0.33 43.49 -35.91
N TYR A 267 0.90 42.33 -36.25
CA TYR A 267 2.29 42.18 -36.70
C TYR A 267 2.40 41.58 -38.11
N ALA A 268 3.38 42.04 -38.87
CA ALA A 268 3.49 41.82 -40.32
C ALA A 268 3.92 40.39 -40.72
N PRO A 269 3.50 39.88 -41.89
CA PRO A 269 3.64 38.47 -42.26
C PRO A 269 5.05 38.06 -42.71
N ILE A 270 5.46 36.84 -42.36
CA ILE A 270 6.61 36.15 -42.95
C ILE A 270 6.10 35.09 -43.94
N HIS A 271 6.59 35.17 -45.17
CA HIS A 271 6.07 34.44 -46.33
C HIS A 271 6.86 33.14 -46.58
N MET A 272 6.18 32.00 -46.70
CA MET A 272 6.66 30.80 -47.42
C MET A 272 5.46 30.10 -48.09
N PRO A 273 5.65 29.33 -49.19
CA PRO A 273 4.66 29.29 -50.28
C PRO A 273 3.63 28.16 -50.23
N GLU A 274 2.54 28.36 -50.97
CA GLU A 274 1.51 27.36 -51.26
C GLU A 274 2.03 26.12 -52.02
N LEU A 275 1.34 25.00 -51.81
CA LEU A 275 1.26 23.92 -52.80
C LEU A 275 -0.22 23.54 -53.04
N LEU A 276 -0.81 24.23 -54.02
CA LEU A 276 -2.08 23.94 -54.68
C LEU A 276 -2.09 22.51 -55.26
N ALA A 277 -3.22 21.84 -55.51
CA ALA A 277 -4.61 21.96 -55.03
C ALA A 277 -5.36 20.67 -55.45
N GLY A 278 -6.54 20.39 -54.88
CA GLY A 278 -7.34 19.21 -55.22
C GLY A 278 -8.77 19.30 -54.71
N ASP A 279 -9.60 20.11 -55.37
CA ASP A 279 -10.99 20.36 -55.00
C ASP A 279 -11.93 19.22 -55.46
N ALA A 280 -12.86 18.83 -54.58
CA ALA A 280 -14.00 17.96 -54.85
C ALA A 280 -15.07 18.13 -53.77
N ARG A 281 -15.78 19.27 -53.78
CA ARG A 281 -17.06 19.42 -53.06
C ARG A 281 -18.05 18.32 -53.44
N ASP A 282 -18.81 17.78 -52.46
CA ASP A 282 -20.24 18.12 -52.42
C ASP A 282 -20.97 17.87 -51.08
N GLN A 283 -22.03 18.66 -50.90
CA GLN A 283 -23.24 18.52 -50.07
C GLN A 283 -23.24 17.86 -48.67
N LEU A 284 -23.65 18.68 -47.69
CA LEU A 284 -24.28 18.28 -46.43
C LEU A 284 -25.64 17.59 -46.67
N LEU A 285 -25.95 16.57 -45.86
CA LEU A 285 -27.31 16.25 -45.45
C LEU A 285 -27.32 15.97 -43.95
N GLU A 286 -28.25 16.60 -43.24
CA GLU A 286 -28.43 16.42 -41.80
C GLU A 286 -29.12 15.09 -41.49
N GLY A 287 -28.80 14.50 -40.35
CA GLY A 287 -29.37 13.23 -39.90
C GLY A 287 -29.01 12.97 -38.44
N ASP A 288 -29.86 13.43 -37.52
CA ASP A 288 -29.70 13.17 -36.09
C ASP A 288 -29.68 11.66 -35.82
N THR A 289 -28.60 11.17 -35.21
CA THR A 289 -28.54 9.85 -34.60
C THR A 289 -27.52 9.91 -33.47
N GLU A 290 -27.96 9.63 -32.24
CA GLU A 290 -27.09 9.60 -31.07
C GLU A 290 -25.98 8.54 -31.25
N PRO A 291 -24.71 8.84 -30.91
CA PRO A 291 -23.63 7.87 -30.97
C PRO A 291 -23.86 6.79 -29.92
N THR A 292 -24.42 5.65 -30.34
CA THR A 292 -24.72 4.51 -29.49
C THR A 292 -23.45 4.00 -28.80
N GLU A 293 -23.49 3.79 -27.49
CA GLU A 293 -22.32 3.35 -26.73
C GLU A 293 -21.76 2.02 -27.28
N PRO A 294 -20.44 1.90 -27.50
CA PRO A 294 -19.84 0.67 -28.01
C PRO A 294 -19.90 -0.43 -26.94
N VAL A 295 -20.76 -1.42 -27.15
CA VAL A 295 -21.03 -2.53 -26.22
C VAL A 295 -19.73 -3.25 -25.84
N THR A 296 -19.26 -3.03 -24.62
CA THR A 296 -18.10 -3.71 -24.05
C THR A 296 -18.46 -5.17 -23.73
N PRO A 297 -17.67 -6.16 -24.19
CA PRO A 297 -17.89 -7.55 -23.79
C PRO A 297 -17.55 -7.71 -22.31
N LYS A 298 -18.47 -8.27 -21.51
CA LYS A 298 -18.31 -8.48 -20.06
C LYS A 298 -17.17 -9.46 -19.76
N THR A 299 -15.94 -8.95 -19.66
CA THR A 299 -14.80 -9.74 -19.22
C THR A 299 -14.92 -10.03 -17.72
N SER A 300 -15.10 -11.30 -17.37
CA SER A 300 -15.19 -11.77 -15.98
C SER A 300 -13.83 -11.74 -15.28
N GLN A 301 -13.28 -10.53 -15.08
CA GLN A 301 -12.04 -10.31 -14.35
C GLN A 301 -12.31 -10.30 -12.84
N CYS A 302 -11.51 -11.07 -12.11
CA CYS A 302 -11.54 -11.17 -10.65
C CYS A 302 -10.31 -10.48 -10.04
N ASP A 303 -10.46 -9.97 -8.83
CA ASP A 303 -9.32 -9.55 -8.00
C ASP A 303 -8.59 -10.75 -7.36
N SER A 304 -7.53 -10.48 -6.59
CA SER A 304 -6.78 -11.48 -5.82
C SER A 304 -7.58 -12.19 -4.71
N ARG A 305 -8.86 -11.82 -4.52
CA ARG A 305 -9.81 -12.44 -3.57
C ARG A 305 -10.90 -13.23 -4.32
N GLY A 306 -10.87 -13.27 -5.66
CA GLY A 306 -11.83 -13.99 -6.49
C GLY A 306 -13.10 -13.20 -6.84
N VAL A 307 -13.14 -11.89 -6.59
CA VAL A 307 -14.37 -11.07 -6.69
C VAL A 307 -14.51 -10.41 -8.06
N VAL A 308 -15.61 -10.72 -8.77
CA VAL A 308 -15.87 -10.26 -10.16
C VAL A 308 -16.42 -8.83 -10.24
N GLY A 309 -15.74 -7.94 -10.98
CA GLY A 309 -16.32 -6.73 -11.59
C GLY A 309 -15.75 -5.39 -11.12
N TRP A 310 -15.43 -4.51 -12.09
CA TRP A 310 -14.94 -3.14 -11.91
C TRP A 310 -15.52 -2.21 -13.00
N GLU A 311 -16.46 -1.30 -12.69
CA GLU A 311 -17.06 -0.38 -13.68
C GLU A 311 -17.34 1.03 -13.14
N SER A 312 -16.45 1.58 -12.29
CA SER A 312 -16.53 3.00 -11.87
C SER A 312 -15.18 3.62 -11.45
N GLY A 313 -15.10 4.95 -11.53
CA GLY A 313 -14.22 5.76 -10.66
C GLY A 313 -12.77 6.04 -11.07
N LEU A 314 -12.03 5.14 -11.73
CA LEU A 314 -10.58 5.39 -11.93
C LEU A 314 -10.26 6.39 -13.04
N ASN A 315 -9.52 7.45 -12.67
CA ASN A 315 -9.05 8.55 -13.53
C ASN A 315 -7.89 8.14 -14.46
N ARG A 316 -7.82 8.81 -15.61
CA ARG A 316 -6.67 8.77 -16.53
C ARG A 316 -5.47 9.47 -15.87
N THR A 317 -4.29 8.86 -15.87
CA THR A 317 -3.03 9.58 -15.57
C THR A 317 -1.98 9.36 -16.66
N THR A 318 -1.21 10.42 -16.93
CA THR A 318 -0.36 10.53 -18.11
C THR A 318 0.75 9.47 -18.12
N THR A 319 0.66 8.53 -19.06
CA THR A 319 1.69 7.51 -19.26
C THR A 319 2.79 8.07 -20.18
N ALA A 320 4.03 8.15 -19.69
CA ALA A 320 5.19 8.31 -20.55
C ALA A 320 5.64 6.93 -21.03
N LEU A 321 5.49 6.66 -22.33
CA LEU A 321 5.93 5.41 -22.95
C LEU A 321 7.42 5.44 -23.27
N SER A 322 8.05 4.27 -23.28
CA SER A 322 9.39 4.05 -23.83
C SER A 322 9.32 3.47 -25.25
N ALA A 323 10.38 3.65 -26.03
CA ALA A 323 10.45 3.20 -27.43
C ALA A 323 10.21 1.69 -27.64
N LYS A 324 10.38 0.85 -26.60
CA LYS A 324 9.96 -0.56 -26.68
C LYS A 324 8.44 -0.72 -26.58
N GLU A 325 7.81 -0.03 -25.62
CA GLU A 325 6.36 -0.08 -25.42
C GLU A 325 5.64 0.50 -26.65
N GLU A 326 6.17 1.56 -27.27
CA GLU A 326 5.72 2.07 -28.56
C GLU A 326 5.80 1.00 -29.67
N ALA A 327 6.94 0.31 -29.80
CA ALA A 327 7.13 -0.74 -30.81
C ALA A 327 6.21 -1.95 -30.60
N ASP A 328 5.96 -2.35 -29.35
CA ASP A 328 5.06 -3.46 -29.01
C ASP A 328 3.58 -3.07 -29.22
N ILE A 329 3.20 -1.81 -28.94
CA ILE A 329 1.87 -1.26 -29.27
C ILE A 329 1.66 -1.17 -30.79
N VAL A 330 2.63 -0.68 -31.56
CA VAL A 330 2.56 -0.62 -33.03
C VAL A 330 2.38 -2.01 -33.65
N ARG A 331 3.06 -3.04 -33.12
CA ARG A 331 2.85 -4.44 -33.54
C ARG A 331 1.42 -4.92 -33.28
N LEU A 332 0.86 -4.61 -32.12
CA LEU A 332 -0.53 -4.98 -31.76
C LEU A 332 -1.54 -4.31 -32.71
N TYR A 333 -1.38 -3.01 -33.00
CA TYR A 333 -2.25 -2.30 -33.94
C TYR A 333 -2.09 -2.77 -35.39
N THR A 334 -0.87 -3.13 -35.82
CA THR A 334 -0.64 -3.71 -37.16
C THR A 334 -1.36 -5.05 -37.30
N ALA A 335 -1.23 -5.95 -36.32
CA ALA A 335 -1.93 -7.23 -36.30
C ALA A 335 -3.46 -7.06 -36.30
N LEU A 336 -4.01 -6.12 -35.52
CA LEU A 336 -5.43 -5.79 -35.53
C LEU A 336 -5.88 -5.23 -36.90
N HIS A 337 -5.07 -4.38 -37.54
CA HIS A 337 -5.39 -3.80 -38.84
C HIS A 337 -5.40 -4.85 -39.96
N ASP A 338 -4.51 -5.85 -39.91
CA ASP A 338 -4.50 -6.94 -40.88
C ASP A 338 -5.60 -8.00 -40.63
N MET A 339 -6.07 -8.14 -39.38
CA MET A 339 -7.31 -8.90 -39.08
C MET A 339 -8.57 -8.24 -39.65
N TYR A 340 -8.58 -6.91 -39.83
CA TYR A 340 -9.70 -6.15 -40.41
C TYR A 340 -9.72 -6.15 -41.96
N LYS A 341 -8.83 -6.91 -42.61
CA LYS A 341 -8.72 -7.03 -44.09
C LYS A 341 -9.15 -8.40 -44.64
N GLN A 342 -9.75 -9.25 -43.81
CA GLN A 342 -10.25 -10.59 -44.17
C GLN A 342 -11.77 -10.65 -44.11
#